data_AF-A0A1Y2CC71-F1
#
_entry.id   AF-A0A1Y2CC71-F1
#
_cell.length_a   1.000
_cell.length_b   1.000
_cell.length_c   1.000
_cell.angle_alpha   90.00
_cell.angle_beta   90.00
_cell.angle_gamma   90.00
#
_symmetry.space_group_name_H-M   'P 1'
#
loop_
_entity.id
_entity.type
_entity.pdbx_description
1 polymer ?
#
loop_
_entity_poly.entity_id
_entity_poly.type
_entity_poly.pdbx_seq_one_letter_code
_entity_poly.pdbx_strand_id
1 'polypeptide(L)'
;MAAPAAEPNFVQGFPYGVDLVPGKDYFYCSCGLSKNQPFCDGSHKGTGFTPVKFKVSEAKKYFLCGCKQTESAPFCDGQHKKEKGLRKYNEFLLKKNGELQTQLAAAAKNKRSIVNEFSIIGVSLGVIIGAFAAQRYFGHN
;
A
#
# COMPACT_ATOMS: atom_id res chain seq x y z
N MET A 1 23.72 -0.92 27.21
CA MET A 1 23.12 -0.05 26.17
C MET A 1 21.69 -0.53 25.98
N ALA A 2 20.69 0.29 26.28
CA ALA A 2 19.28 -0.10 26.07
C ALA A 2 19.03 -0.26 24.57
N ALA A 3 18.29 -1.30 24.17
CA ALA A 3 17.87 -1.45 22.78
C ALA A 3 17.11 -0.18 22.33
N PRO A 4 17.34 0.32 21.10
CA PRO A 4 16.60 1.47 20.61
C PRO A 4 15.11 1.15 20.66
N ALA A 5 14.30 2.08 21.17
CA ALA A 5 12.85 1.94 21.18
C ALA A 5 12.37 1.59 19.76
N ALA A 6 11.45 0.62 19.66
CA ALA A 6 10.89 0.23 18.37
C ALA A 6 10.35 1.48 17.64
N GLU A 7 10.71 1.64 16.37
CA GLU A 7 10.23 2.76 15.55
C GLU A 7 8.86 2.42 14.93
N PRO A 8 7.88 3.34 14.94
CA PRO A 8 6.57 3.07 14.33
C PRO A 8 6.67 3.09 12.81
N ASN A 9 5.82 2.29 12.16
CA ASN A 9 5.74 2.28 10.70
C ASN A 9 5.21 3.62 10.18
N PHE A 10 5.96 4.24 9.26
CA PHE A 10 5.51 5.46 8.60
C PHE A 10 4.35 5.14 7.64
N VAL A 11 3.21 5.82 7.82
CA VAL A 11 2.01 5.59 7.00
C VAL A 11 1.89 6.61 5.88
N GLN A 12 1.88 7.90 6.21
CA GLN A 12 1.74 8.99 5.23
C GLN A 12 2.28 10.32 5.77
N GLY A 13 2.63 11.23 4.86
CA GLY A 13 3.19 12.56 5.16
C GLY A 13 2.17 13.65 5.50
N PHE A 14 0.90 13.31 5.74
CA PHE A 14 -0.17 14.28 6.00
C PHE A 14 -1.12 13.78 7.11
N PRO A 15 -1.79 14.69 7.84
CA PRO A 15 -2.73 14.31 8.89
C PRO A 15 -4.03 13.71 8.35
N TYR A 16 -4.72 12.95 9.19
CA TYR A 16 -6.09 12.50 8.96
C TYR A 16 -7.07 13.51 9.54
N GLY A 17 -7.86 14.17 8.70
CA GLY A 17 -8.99 15.00 9.13
C GLY A 17 -10.20 14.12 9.46
N VAL A 18 -10.62 14.08 10.73
CA VAL A 18 -11.72 13.23 11.20
C VAL A 18 -12.70 14.03 12.05
N ASP A 19 -13.99 13.78 11.89
CA ASP A 19 -15.02 14.35 12.75
C ASP A 19 -15.20 13.45 13.99
N LEU A 20 -15.03 14.03 15.18
CA LEU A 20 -15.05 13.28 16.44
C LEU A 20 -16.23 13.71 17.31
N VAL A 21 -16.79 12.74 18.02
CA VAL A 21 -17.93 12.91 18.92
C VAL A 21 -17.43 13.20 20.33
N PRO A 22 -17.92 14.26 21.00
CA PRO A 22 -17.60 14.56 22.39
C PRO A 22 -17.81 13.36 23.32
N GLY A 23 -16.88 13.15 24.24
CA GLY A 23 -17.00 12.11 25.27
C GLY A 23 -16.85 10.67 24.79
N LYS A 24 -16.83 10.40 23.47
CA LYS A 24 -16.60 9.06 22.92
C LYS A 24 -15.14 8.64 23.09
N ASP A 25 -14.92 7.38 23.47
CA ASP A 25 -13.59 6.79 23.50
C ASP A 25 -13.08 6.49 22.09
N TYR A 26 -11.87 6.96 21.81
CA TYR A 26 -11.13 6.66 20.59
C TYR A 26 -9.78 6.04 20.93
N PHE A 27 -9.30 5.18 20.02
CA PHE A 27 -8.01 4.51 20.14
C PHE A 27 -7.18 4.81 18.91
N TYR A 28 -6.19 5.68 19.05
CA TYR A 28 -5.30 6.07 17.97
C TYR A 28 -4.23 5.00 17.71
N CYS A 29 -3.96 4.71 16.44
CA CYS A 29 -2.90 3.80 16.04
C CYS A 29 -1.52 4.48 16.15
N SER A 30 -0.74 4.06 17.16
CA SER A 30 0.64 4.50 17.39
C SER A 30 1.68 3.73 16.57
N CYS A 31 1.41 2.46 16.22
CA CYS A 31 2.38 1.59 15.54
C CYS A 31 2.46 1.78 14.02
N GLY A 32 1.44 2.36 13.38
CA GLY A 32 1.37 2.53 11.93
C GLY A 32 1.04 1.27 11.11
N LEU A 33 0.63 0.16 11.76
CA LEU A 33 0.28 -1.10 11.09
C LEU A 33 -1.23 -1.30 10.86
N SER A 34 -2.06 -0.46 11.47
CA SER A 34 -3.51 -0.56 11.32
C SER A 34 -3.94 -0.35 9.87
N LYS A 35 -4.90 -1.16 9.42
CA LYS A 35 -5.63 -0.99 8.16
C LYS A 35 -6.78 0.01 8.29
N ASN A 36 -7.17 0.35 9.52
CA ASN A 36 -8.25 1.31 9.83
C ASN A 36 -7.68 2.66 10.32
N GLN A 37 -6.62 3.16 9.67
CA GLN A 37 -6.01 4.44 10.04
C GLN A 37 -7.06 5.57 10.03
N PRO A 38 -6.99 6.53 10.97
CA PRO A 38 -5.96 6.72 12.00
C PRO A 38 -6.14 5.86 13.28
N PHE A 39 -7.17 5.03 13.34
CA PHE A 39 -7.55 4.29 14.54
C PHE A 39 -6.91 2.91 14.62
N CYS A 40 -6.82 2.38 15.84
CA CYS A 40 -6.29 1.05 16.10
C CYS A 40 -7.28 -0.04 15.69
N ASP A 41 -6.78 -1.07 15.01
CA ASP A 41 -7.52 -2.28 14.62
C ASP A 41 -6.97 -3.57 15.27
N GLY A 42 -5.99 -3.44 16.17
CA GLY A 42 -5.33 -4.56 16.84
C GLY A 42 -4.04 -5.05 16.17
N SER A 43 -3.64 -4.49 15.02
CA SER A 43 -2.41 -4.87 14.29
C SER A 43 -1.10 -4.55 15.04
N HIS A 44 -1.16 -3.95 16.23
CA HIS A 44 0.00 -3.67 17.08
C HIS A 44 0.44 -4.89 17.91
N LYS A 45 -0.34 -5.97 17.96
CA LYS A 45 0.02 -7.15 18.76
C LYS A 45 1.39 -7.68 18.33
N GLY A 46 2.29 -7.86 19.30
CA GLY A 46 3.65 -8.35 19.08
C GLY A 46 4.71 -7.27 18.75
N THR A 47 4.36 -5.99 18.65
CA THR A 47 5.30 -4.93 18.23
C THR A 47 5.79 -4.03 19.37
N GLY A 48 5.33 -4.25 20.61
CA GLY A 48 5.65 -3.42 21.76
C GLY A 48 4.89 -2.08 21.81
N PHE A 49 4.10 -1.76 20.78
CA PHE A 49 3.26 -0.57 20.75
C PHE A 49 1.89 -0.82 21.36
N THR A 50 1.35 0.19 22.04
CA THR A 50 -0.04 0.23 22.51
C THR A 50 -0.78 1.42 21.91
N PRO A 51 -2.08 1.30 21.61
CA PRO A 51 -2.86 2.42 21.09
C PRO A 51 -3.02 3.52 22.14
N VAL A 52 -3.11 4.77 21.68
CA VAL A 52 -3.34 5.92 22.56
C VAL A 52 -4.85 6.13 22.72
N LYS A 53 -5.36 5.93 23.95
CA LYS A 53 -6.76 6.21 24.28
C LYS A 53 -6.95 7.72 24.47
N PHE A 54 -7.97 8.29 23.84
CA PHE A 54 -8.30 9.71 24.00
C PHE A 54 -9.80 9.98 23.82
N LYS A 55 -10.23 11.16 24.26
CA LYS A 55 -11.57 11.72 24.06
C LYS A 55 -11.43 13.16 23.56
N VAL A 56 -12.50 13.71 23.00
CA VAL A 56 -12.61 15.14 22.66
C VAL A 56 -13.76 15.77 23.43
N SER A 57 -13.71 17.09 23.63
CA SER A 57 -14.73 17.87 24.33
C SER A 57 -15.77 18.50 23.38
N GLU A 58 -15.41 18.69 22.11
CA GLU A 58 -16.21 19.44 21.14
C GLU A 58 -16.43 18.62 19.87
N ALA A 59 -17.61 18.77 19.26
CA ALA A 59 -17.94 18.14 17.98
C ALA A 59 -17.38 19.00 16.85
N LYS A 60 -16.15 18.73 16.44
CA LYS A 60 -15.49 19.39 15.30
C LYS A 60 -14.55 18.44 14.58
N LYS A 61 -14.01 18.93 13.46
CA LYS A 61 -12.95 18.24 12.72
C LYS A 61 -11.62 18.35 13.48
N TYR A 62 -11.00 17.21 13.73
CA TYR A 62 -9.67 17.09 14.32
C TYR A 62 -8.68 16.53 13.31
N PHE A 63 -7.40 16.88 13.46
CA PHE A 63 -6.32 16.37 12.63
C PHE A 63 -5.45 15.42 13.43
N LEU A 64 -5.59 14.12 13.17
CA LEU A 64 -4.79 13.08 13.82
C LEU A 64 -3.51 12.80 13.03
N CYS A 65 -2.44 12.44 13.74
CA CYS A 65 -1.14 12.23 13.12
C CYS A 65 -1.14 11.03 12.15
N GLY A 66 -0.75 11.28 10.90
CA GLY A 66 -0.57 10.23 9.90
C GLY A 66 0.83 9.61 9.90
N CYS A 67 1.87 10.42 10.12
CA CYS A 67 3.27 9.99 9.97
C CYS A 67 3.81 9.16 11.16
N LYS A 68 3.09 9.14 12.29
CA LYS A 68 3.48 8.48 13.55
C LYS A 68 4.73 9.05 14.21
N GLN A 69 5.12 10.27 13.83
CA GLN A 69 6.28 11.00 14.39
C GLN A 69 5.87 12.18 15.29
N THR A 70 4.58 12.30 15.63
CA THR A 70 4.10 13.37 16.51
C THR A 70 4.61 13.19 17.94
N GLU A 71 4.97 14.29 18.58
CA GLU A 71 5.26 14.40 20.01
C GLU A 71 3.98 14.68 20.82
N SER A 72 2.93 15.17 20.15
CA SER A 72 1.62 15.52 20.72
C SER A 72 0.55 14.48 20.38
N ALA A 73 0.90 13.19 20.43
CA ALA A 73 -0.04 12.11 20.12
C ALA A 73 -1.35 12.24 20.91
N PRO A 74 -2.52 12.05 20.27
CA PRO A 74 -2.75 11.52 18.92
C PRO A 74 -2.80 12.58 17.80
N PHE A 75 -2.70 13.86 18.15
CA PHE A 75 -2.94 14.97 17.24
C PHE A 75 -1.74 15.27 16.36
N CYS A 76 -1.98 15.94 15.25
CA CYS A 76 -0.92 16.41 14.37
C CYS A 76 -0.28 17.70 14.91
N ASP A 77 1.04 17.71 15.00
CA ASP A 77 1.89 18.83 15.42
C ASP A 77 2.83 19.33 14.30
N GLY A 78 2.68 18.78 13.08
CA GLY A 78 3.50 19.17 11.94
C GLY A 78 4.88 18.51 11.87
N GLN A 79 5.20 17.52 12.71
CA GLN A 79 6.50 16.81 12.66
C GLN A 79 6.82 16.24 11.27
N HIS A 80 5.80 15.89 10.48
CA HIS A 80 5.94 15.42 9.09
C HIS A 80 6.56 16.45 8.14
N LYS A 81 6.57 17.74 8.49
CA LYS A 81 7.19 18.82 7.71
C LYS A 81 8.61 19.16 8.16
N LYS A 82 9.05 18.64 9.31
CA LYS A 82 10.42 18.83 9.80
C LYS A 82 11.35 17.82 9.16
N GLU A 83 12.65 18.06 9.28
CA GLU A 83 13.70 17.23 8.68
C GLU A 83 13.50 15.72 8.94
N LYS A 84 13.28 15.31 10.20
CA LYS A 84 13.05 13.90 10.56
C LYS A 84 11.83 13.31 9.83
N GLY A 85 10.73 14.07 9.75
CA GLY A 85 9.51 13.66 9.07
C GLY A 85 9.69 13.54 7.56
N LEU A 86 10.36 14.52 6.95
CA LEU A 86 10.68 14.53 5.52
C LEU A 86 11.61 13.37 5.14
N ARG A 87 12.60 13.07 5.99
CA ARG A 87 13.49 11.91 5.79
C ARG A 87 12.70 10.61 5.74
N LYS A 88 11.81 10.37 6.73
CA LYS A 88 10.94 9.18 6.75
C LYS A 88 9.97 9.12 5.57
N TYR A 89 9.45 10.27 5.13
CA TYR A 89 8.62 10.35 3.93
C TYR A 89 9.39 9.95 2.66
N ASN A 90 10.61 10.45 2.49
CA ASN A 90 11.45 10.10 1.35
C ASN A 90 11.84 8.61 1.37
N GLU A 91 12.20 8.06 2.53
CA GLU A 91 12.43 6.62 2.71
C GLU A 91 11.20 5.79 2.30
N PHE A 92 10.00 6.20 2.72
CA PHE A 92 8.74 5.57 2.34
C PHE A 92 8.52 5.61 0.82
N LEU A 93 8.71 6.77 0.19
CA LEU A 93 8.55 6.92 -1.26
C LEU A 93 9.54 6.05 -2.05
N LEU A 94 10.81 6.00 -1.63
CA LEU A 94 11.81 5.16 -2.28
C LEU A 94 11.43 3.68 -2.23
N LYS A 95 10.95 3.21 -1.08
CA LYS A 95 10.46 1.83 -0.94
C LYS A 95 9.28 1.55 -1.87
N LYS A 96 8.29 2.45 -1.91
CA LYS A 96 7.12 2.32 -2.79
C LYS A 96 7.48 2.34 -4.26
N ASN A 97 8.43 3.17 -4.65
CA ASN A 97 8.95 3.19 -6.01
C ASN A 97 9.61 1.84 -6.37
N GLY A 98 10.41 1.26 -5.47
CA GLY A 98 11.00 -0.06 -5.69
C GLY A 98 9.97 -1.19 -5.80
N GLU A 99 8.95 -1.19 -4.92
CA GLU A 99 7.82 -2.12 -4.98
C GLU A 99 7.09 -2.01 -6.32
N LEU A 100 6.82 -0.77 -6.78
CA LEU A 100 6.15 -0.51 -8.04
C LEU A 100 6.97 -0.98 -9.25
N GLN A 101 8.30 -0.74 -9.26
CA GLN A 101 9.17 -1.25 -10.32
C GLN A 101 9.16 -2.78 -10.40
N THR A 102 9.13 -3.46 -9.25
CA THR A 102 9.03 -4.91 -9.18
C THR A 102 7.70 -5.41 -9.75
N GLN A 103 6.60 -4.73 -9.42
CA GLN A 103 5.27 -5.04 -9.96
C GLN A 103 5.20 -4.80 -11.47
N LEU A 104 5.79 -3.71 -11.97
CA LEU A 104 5.86 -3.41 -13.40
C LEU A 104 6.68 -4.46 -14.15
N ALA A 105 7.81 -4.89 -13.60
CA ALA A 105 8.62 -5.96 -14.18
C ALA A 105 7.86 -7.30 -14.21
N ALA A 106 7.15 -7.65 -13.14
CA ALA A 106 6.31 -8.85 -13.10
C ALA A 106 5.16 -8.77 -14.11
N ALA A 107 4.48 -7.62 -14.22
CA ALA A 107 3.42 -7.39 -15.18
C ALA A 107 3.93 -7.46 -16.63
N ALA A 108 5.12 -6.92 -16.92
CA ALA A 108 5.75 -7.00 -18.24
C ALA A 108 6.11 -8.44 -18.63
N LYS A 109 6.63 -9.24 -17.69
CA LYS A 109 6.87 -10.68 -17.90
C LYS A 109 5.57 -11.44 -18.16
N ASN A 110 4.53 -11.16 -17.39
CA ASN A 110 3.21 -11.78 -17.59
C ASN A 110 2.63 -11.41 -18.96
N LYS A 111 2.68 -10.13 -19.35
CA LYS A 111 2.26 -9.67 -20.68
C LYS A 111 3.03 -10.38 -21.80
N ARG A 112 4.36 -10.54 -21.65
CA ARG A 112 5.19 -11.28 -22.62
C ARG A 112 4.80 -12.76 -22.71
N SER A 113 4.46 -13.39 -21.60
CA SER A 113 3.98 -14.78 -21.57
C SER A 113 2.68 -14.95 -22.37
N ILE A 114 1.71 -14.06 -22.11
CA ILE A 114 0.39 -14.10 -22.76
C ILE A 114 0.52 -13.89 -24.28
N VAL A 115 1.29 -12.90 -24.74
CA VAL A 115 1.46 -12.68 -26.19
C VAL A 115 2.17 -13.86 -26.86
N ASN A 116 3.12 -14.50 -26.18
CA ASN A 116 3.82 -15.66 -26.74
C ASN A 116 2.88 -16.87 -26.90
N GLU A 117 1.99 -17.13 -25.92
CA GLU A 117 0.97 -18.17 -26.03
C GLU A 117 0.00 -17.89 -27.20
N PHE A 118 -0.51 -16.66 -27.34
CA PHE A 118 -1.37 -16.30 -28.46
C PHE A 118 -0.67 -16.40 -29.82
N SER A 119 0.62 -16.03 -29.90
CA SER A 119 1.41 -16.22 -31.12
C SER A 119 1.54 -17.70 -31.51
N ILE A 120 1.81 -18.59 -30.54
CA ILE A 120 1.90 -20.04 -30.79
C ILE A 120 0.55 -20.57 -31.30
N ILE A 121 -0.55 -20.24 -30.62
CA ILE A 121 -1.91 -20.65 -31.01
C ILE A 121 -2.25 -20.18 -32.43
N GLY A 122 -1.91 -18.92 -32.77
CA GLY A 122 -2.14 -18.36 -34.10
C GLY A 122 -1.38 -19.11 -35.22
N VAL A 123 -0.13 -19.50 -34.97
CA VAL A 123 0.66 -20.32 -35.91
C VAL A 123 0.04 -21.71 -36.08
N SER A 124 -0.35 -22.37 -34.98
CA SER A 124 -0.97 -23.71 -35.04
C SER A 124 -2.29 -23.72 -35.81
N LEU A 125 -3.18 -22.74 -35.56
CA LEU A 125 -4.42 -22.58 -36.32
C LEU A 125 -4.16 -22.35 -37.82
N GLY A 126 -3.17 -21.52 -38.17
CA GLY A 126 -2.79 -21.26 -39.56
C GLY A 126 -2.31 -22.52 -40.30
N VAL A 127 -1.51 -23.37 -39.65
CA VAL A 127 -1.06 -24.65 -40.22
C VAL A 127 -2.22 -25.61 -40.44
N ILE A 128 -3.15 -25.72 -39.48
CA ILE A 128 -4.33 -26.60 -39.59
C ILE A 128 -5.25 -26.15 -40.74
N ILE A 129 -5.53 -24.85 -40.83
CA ILE A 129 -6.35 -24.28 -41.92
C ILE A 129 -5.67 -24.48 -43.26
N GLY A 130 -4.35 -24.25 -43.35
CA GLY A 130 -3.57 -24.47 -44.56
C GLY A 130 -3.56 -25.93 -45.02
N ALA A 131 -3.41 -26.87 -44.09
CA ALA A 131 -3.48 -28.31 -44.36
C ALA A 131 -4.87 -28.71 -44.88
N PHE A 132 -5.95 -28.21 -44.25
CA PHE A 132 -7.33 -28.44 -44.72
C PHE A 132 -7.60 -27.88 -46.11
N ALA A 133 -7.08 -26.68 -46.41
CA ALA A 133 -7.21 -26.07 -47.73
C ALA A 133 -6.46 -26.89 -48.79
N ALA A 134 -5.25 -27.34 -48.49
CA ALA A 134 -4.46 -28.19 -49.38
C ALA A 134 -5.15 -29.55 -49.63
N GLN A 135 -5.69 -30.20 -48.60
CA GLN A 135 -6.41 -31.48 -48.73
C GLN A 135 -7.64 -31.37 -49.64
N ARG A 136 -8.37 -30.24 -49.58
CA ARG A 136 -9.48 -29.97 -50.52
C ARG A 136 -9.01 -29.69 -51.94
N TYR A 137 -7.87 -29.03 -52.12
CA TYR A 137 -7.35 -28.69 -53.45
C TYR A 137 -6.80 -29.91 -54.18
N PHE A 138 -6.13 -30.83 -53.47
CA PHE A 138 -5.53 -32.04 -54.06
C PHE A 138 -6.40 -33.29 -54.00
N GLY A 139 -7.52 -33.28 -53.26
CA GLY A 139 -8.46 -34.41 -53.17
C GLY A 139 -9.52 -34.49 -54.28
N HIS A 140 -9.39 -33.69 -55.34
CA HIS A 140 -10.35 -33.57 -56.44
C HIS A 140 -9.83 -34.08 -57.80
N ASN A 141 -8.83 -34.96 -57.81
CA ASN A 141 -8.42 -35.74 -59.00
C ASN A 141 -8.90 -37.19 -58.90
#